data_AF-A0A257YYG5-F1
#
_entry.id   AF-A0A257YYG5-F1
#
_cell.length_a   1.000
_cell.length_b   1.000
_cell.length_c   1.000
_cell.angle_alpha   90.00
_cell.angle_beta   90.00
_cell.angle_gamma   90.00
#
_symmetry.space_group_name_H-M   'P 1'
#
loop_
_entity.id
_entity.type
_entity.pdbx_description
1 polymer ?
#
loop_
_entity_poly.entity_id
_entity_poly.type
_entity_poly.pdbx_seq_one_letter_code
_entity_poly.pdbx_strand_id
1 'polypeptide(L)'
;MRSAPSSPLSAAPARAPQVALLAGGRLHLQDGPIDLVIGADGPTALVRQAYDDAITQFTGLLGTLCTELPVLRAAASPDLCTAQGTVARSMWNAVRPFAGDMFITPMAAVAGAVAGHVLSALARPGLTRAYVNNGGDIALYLAEGADFTVGLVDRPDRPSLTGTARIDFASP
;
A
#
# COMPACT_ATOMS: atom_id res chain seq x y z
N MET A 1 -48.65 -5.83 21.51
CA MET A 1 -47.98 -5.54 20.21
C MET A 1 -46.49 -5.85 20.42
N ARG A 2 -46.00 -7.00 19.92
CA ARG A 2 -44.61 -7.44 20.13
C ARG A 2 -43.75 -6.92 18.98
N SER A 3 -42.73 -6.13 19.28
CA SER A 3 -41.74 -5.64 18.33
C SER A 3 -40.86 -6.79 17.83
N ALA A 4 -40.73 -6.92 16.51
CA ALA A 4 -39.77 -7.83 15.90
C ALA A 4 -38.33 -7.31 16.11
N PRO A 5 -37.34 -8.19 16.36
CA PRO A 5 -35.94 -7.78 16.39
C PRO A 5 -35.48 -7.45 14.96
N SER A 6 -34.84 -6.30 14.80
CA SER A 6 -34.14 -5.89 13.59
C SER A 6 -33.07 -6.92 13.23
N SER A 7 -33.18 -7.50 12.04
CA SER A 7 -32.13 -8.36 11.48
C SER A 7 -30.86 -7.52 11.28
N PRO A 8 -29.67 -8.04 11.63
CA PRO A 8 -28.44 -7.40 11.24
C PRO A 8 -28.36 -7.41 9.71
N LEU A 9 -28.11 -6.24 9.11
CA LEU A 9 -27.72 -6.13 7.71
C LEU A 9 -26.54 -7.08 7.49
N SER A 10 -26.79 -8.15 6.71
CA SER A 10 -25.75 -9.06 6.27
C SER A 10 -24.74 -8.25 5.47
N ALA A 11 -23.55 -8.04 6.05
CA ALA A 11 -22.41 -7.54 5.30
C ALA A 11 -22.17 -8.54 4.16
N ALA A 12 -22.22 -8.06 2.91
CA ALA A 12 -21.84 -8.86 1.76
C ALA A 12 -20.45 -9.49 2.06
N PRO A 13 -20.23 -10.77 1.72
CA PRO A 13 -18.93 -11.38 1.98
C PRO A 13 -17.85 -10.52 1.34
N ALA A 14 -16.88 -10.08 2.16
CA ALA A 14 -15.75 -9.32 1.67
C ALA A 14 -15.11 -10.12 0.54
N ARG A 15 -15.09 -9.54 -0.66
CA ARG A 15 -14.52 -10.19 -1.84
C ARG A 15 -13.04 -10.45 -1.54
N ALA A 16 -12.60 -11.69 -1.74
CA ALA A 16 -11.19 -12.02 -1.62
C ALA A 16 -10.38 -11.27 -2.70
N PRO A 17 -9.15 -10.81 -2.39
CA PRO A 17 -8.30 -10.19 -3.39
C PRO A 17 -7.99 -11.16 -4.52
N GLN A 18 -7.79 -10.63 -5.72
CA GLN A 18 -7.19 -11.40 -6.83
C GLN A 18 -5.70 -11.53 -6.58
N VAL A 19 -5.18 -12.75 -6.76
CA VAL A 19 -3.78 -13.09 -6.54
C VAL A 19 -3.25 -13.79 -7.78
N ALA A 20 -2.14 -13.31 -8.34
CA ALA A 20 -1.50 -13.93 -9.49
C ALA A 20 0.03 -13.80 -9.41
N LEU A 21 0.74 -14.77 -10.01
CA LEU A 21 2.17 -14.63 -10.31
C LEU A 21 2.34 -14.18 -11.76
N LEU A 22 3.01 -13.06 -11.96
CA LEU A 22 3.34 -12.53 -13.27
C LEU A 22 4.62 -13.17 -13.82
N ALA A 23 4.83 -13.01 -15.12
CA ALA A 23 6.11 -13.32 -15.75
C ALA A 23 7.26 -12.60 -15.03
N GLY A 24 8.36 -13.33 -14.80
CA GLY A 24 9.50 -12.86 -14.01
C GLY A 24 9.37 -13.06 -12.49
N GLY A 25 8.36 -13.80 -12.01
CA GLY A 25 8.25 -14.19 -10.60
C GLY A 25 7.74 -13.08 -9.68
N ARG A 26 7.13 -12.03 -10.24
CA ARG A 26 6.52 -10.95 -9.46
C ARG A 26 5.12 -11.34 -9.03
N LEU A 27 4.75 -10.98 -7.81
CA LEU A 27 3.42 -11.17 -7.28
C LEU A 27 2.52 -9.98 -7.68
N HIS A 28 1.32 -10.28 -8.12
CA HIS A 28 0.25 -9.31 -8.38
C HIS A 28 -0.89 -9.53 -7.41
N LEU A 29 -1.31 -8.46 -6.73
CA LEU A 29 -2.44 -8.45 -5.81
C LEU A 29 -3.41 -7.33 -6.19
N GLN A 30 -4.70 -7.65 -6.29
CA GLN A 30 -5.70 -6.64 -6.63
C GLN A 30 -6.95 -6.79 -5.77
N ASP A 31 -7.44 -5.66 -5.23
CA ASP A 31 -8.74 -5.57 -4.57
C ASP A 31 -9.34 -4.18 -4.82
N GLY A 32 -10.49 -4.14 -5.49
CA GLY A 32 -11.11 -2.88 -5.94
C GLY A 32 -10.14 -1.99 -6.74
N PRO A 33 -9.89 -0.73 -6.33
CA PRO A 33 -8.97 0.16 -7.03
C PRO A 33 -7.49 -0.06 -6.65
N ILE A 34 -7.19 -0.93 -5.68
CA ILE A 34 -5.82 -1.16 -5.21
C ILE A 34 -5.21 -2.26 -6.07
N ASP A 35 -4.10 -1.95 -6.74
CA ASP A 35 -3.42 -2.83 -7.70
C ASP A 35 -1.92 -2.83 -7.41
N LEU A 36 -1.41 -3.94 -6.86
CA LEU A 36 -0.04 -4.05 -6.39
C LEU A 36 0.78 -4.97 -7.29
N VAL A 37 1.94 -4.49 -7.73
CA VAL A 37 3.00 -5.31 -8.32
C VAL A 37 4.16 -5.38 -7.35
N ILE A 38 4.51 -6.61 -6.95
CA ILE A 38 5.41 -6.88 -5.84
C ILE A 38 6.57 -7.74 -6.35
N GLY A 39 7.79 -7.37 -5.99
CA GLY A 39 9.00 -8.13 -6.29
C GLY A 39 9.92 -8.21 -5.08
N ALA A 40 10.65 -9.32 -4.95
CA ALA A 40 11.68 -9.49 -3.94
C ALA A 40 12.83 -10.36 -4.46
N ASP A 41 14.04 -9.98 -4.08
CA ASP A 41 15.27 -10.70 -4.38
C ASP A 41 15.83 -11.32 -3.10
N GLY A 42 16.18 -12.60 -3.16
CA GLY A 42 16.71 -13.38 -2.04
C GLY A 42 16.53 -14.89 -2.28
N PRO A 43 16.82 -15.73 -1.27
CA PRO A 43 16.54 -17.15 -1.35
C PRO A 43 15.07 -17.44 -1.68
N THR A 44 14.82 -18.35 -2.63
CA THR A 44 13.47 -18.65 -3.15
C THR A 44 12.45 -18.97 -2.04
N ALA A 45 12.87 -19.67 -0.99
CA ALA A 45 12.01 -19.99 0.14
C ALA A 45 11.59 -18.73 0.93
N LEU A 46 12.49 -17.77 1.12
CA LEU A 46 12.20 -16.51 1.80
C LEU A 46 11.31 -15.60 0.95
N VAL A 47 11.55 -15.56 -0.37
CA VAL A 47 10.69 -14.80 -1.30
C VAL A 47 9.26 -15.35 -1.27
N ARG A 48 9.09 -16.67 -1.28
CA ARG A 48 7.77 -17.29 -1.17
C ARG A 48 7.07 -16.94 0.14
N GLN A 49 7.77 -17.05 1.28
CA GLN A 49 7.22 -16.65 2.57
C GLN A 49 6.83 -15.17 2.61
N ALA A 50 7.67 -14.29 2.04
CA ALA A 50 7.37 -12.87 1.94
C ALA A 50 6.11 -12.58 1.11
N TYR A 51 5.89 -13.34 0.04
CA TYR A 51 4.68 -13.24 -0.77
C TYR A 51 3.43 -13.76 -0.04
N ASP A 52 3.54 -14.86 0.69
CA ASP A 52 2.43 -15.40 1.51
C ASP A 52 2.03 -14.40 2.61
N ASP A 53 3.00 -13.74 3.24
CA ASP A 53 2.78 -12.71 4.25
C ASP A 53 2.17 -11.43 3.62
N ALA A 54 2.59 -11.06 2.41
CA ALA A 54 2.01 -9.94 1.66
C ALA A 54 0.53 -10.18 1.31
N ILE A 55 0.19 -11.40 0.86
CA ILE A 55 -1.20 -11.79 0.57
C ILE A 55 -2.04 -11.70 1.85
N THR A 56 -1.51 -12.20 2.96
CA THR A 56 -2.20 -12.18 4.26
C THR A 56 -2.47 -10.75 4.72
N GLN A 57 -1.46 -9.88 4.68
CA GLN A 57 -1.60 -8.47 5.05
C GLN A 57 -2.57 -7.70 4.13
N PHE A 58 -2.57 -8.02 2.83
CA PHE A 58 -3.42 -7.36 1.84
C PHE A 58 -4.90 -7.76 1.96
N THR A 59 -5.17 -8.99 2.40
CA THR A 59 -6.53 -9.53 2.48
C THR A 59 -7.38 -8.76 3.49
N GLY A 60 -8.49 -8.16 3.04
CA GLY A 60 -9.40 -7.38 3.89
C GLY A 60 -8.97 -5.92 4.13
N LEU A 61 -7.83 -5.50 3.57
CA LEU A 61 -7.31 -4.14 3.73
C LEU A 61 -8.28 -3.08 3.18
N LEU A 62 -8.82 -3.28 1.97
CA LEU A 62 -9.77 -2.34 1.37
C LEU A 62 -11.03 -2.19 2.24
N GLY A 63 -11.56 -3.30 2.75
CA GLY A 63 -12.71 -3.29 3.64
C GLY A 63 -12.45 -2.45 4.89
N THR A 64 -11.27 -2.61 5.50
CA THR A 64 -10.84 -1.83 6.67
C THR A 64 -10.79 -0.33 6.35
N LEU A 65 -10.13 0.06 5.26
CA LEU A 65 -10.07 1.46 4.81
C LEU A 65 -11.47 2.05 4.52
N CYS A 66 -12.36 1.25 3.93
CA CYS A 66 -13.73 1.65 3.65
C CYS A 66 -14.51 2.05 4.92
N THR A 67 -14.24 1.40 6.06
CA THR A 67 -14.89 1.76 7.34
C THR A 67 -14.50 3.14 7.85
N GLU A 68 -13.34 3.65 7.43
CA GLU A 68 -12.80 4.94 7.85
C GLU A 68 -12.94 6.04 6.77
N LEU A 69 -13.58 5.76 5.63
CA LEU A 69 -13.72 6.71 4.53
C LEU A 69 -14.26 8.10 4.93
N PRO A 70 -15.25 8.24 5.84
CA PRO A 70 -15.69 9.57 6.28
C PRO A 70 -14.55 10.40 6.88
N VAL A 71 -13.69 9.79 7.68
CA VAL A 71 -12.52 10.44 8.29
C VAL A 71 -11.44 10.70 7.24
N LEU A 72 -11.16 9.73 6.39
CA LEU A 72 -10.10 9.83 5.38
C LEU A 72 -10.40 10.86 4.28
N ARG A 73 -11.68 11.12 4.00
CA ARG A 73 -12.13 12.14 3.04
C ARG A 73 -12.29 13.53 3.64
N ALA A 74 -12.26 13.65 4.97
CA ALA A 74 -12.29 14.95 5.62
C ALA A 74 -10.93 15.66 5.48
N ALA A 75 -10.94 17.00 5.59
CA ALA A 75 -9.71 17.77 5.68
C ALA A 75 -8.88 17.27 6.87
N ALA A 76 -7.59 17.02 6.62
CA ALA A 76 -6.67 16.69 7.70
C ALA A 76 -6.50 17.90 8.62
N SER A 77 -6.17 17.62 9.89
CA SER A 77 -5.78 18.62 10.88
C SER A 77 -4.32 18.36 11.29
N PRO A 78 -3.52 19.43 11.49
CA PRO A 78 -2.18 19.30 12.05
C PRO A 78 -2.19 18.80 13.50
N ASP A 79 -3.29 19.05 14.24
CA ASP A 79 -3.33 18.91 15.70
C ASP A 79 -3.92 17.57 16.16
N LEU A 80 -4.87 17.01 15.41
CA LEU A 80 -5.61 15.82 15.84
C LEU A 80 -5.77 14.81 14.70
N CYS A 81 -5.23 13.60 14.89
CA CYS A 81 -5.52 12.45 14.04
C CYS A 81 -6.70 11.66 14.61
N THR A 82 -7.80 11.58 13.85
CA THR A 82 -9.00 10.83 14.25
C THR A 82 -9.07 9.44 13.63
N ALA A 83 -8.15 9.11 12.73
CA ALA A 83 -8.01 7.78 12.14
C ALA A 83 -7.54 6.74 13.17
N GLN A 84 -8.08 5.52 13.07
CA GLN A 84 -7.86 4.41 13.99
C GLN A 84 -7.08 3.26 13.36
N GLY A 85 -7.25 2.99 12.06
CA GLY A 85 -6.51 1.95 11.37
C GLY A 85 -5.05 2.33 11.16
N THR A 86 -4.14 1.36 11.14
CA THR A 86 -2.70 1.61 10.94
C THR A 86 -2.42 2.29 9.60
N VAL A 87 -3.06 1.84 8.51
CA VAL A 87 -2.92 2.48 7.20
C VAL A 87 -3.58 3.85 7.17
N ALA A 88 -4.78 3.98 7.74
CA ALA A 88 -5.50 5.26 7.84
C ALA A 88 -4.71 6.34 8.61
N ARG A 89 -4.07 5.96 9.72
CA ARG A 89 -3.15 6.84 10.46
C ARG A 89 -1.90 7.18 9.67
N SER A 90 -1.34 6.22 8.93
CA SER A 90 -0.19 6.47 8.06
C SER A 90 -0.54 7.52 6.99
N MET A 91 -1.69 7.37 6.34
CA MET A 91 -2.22 8.34 5.39
C MET A 91 -2.38 9.73 6.01
N TRP A 92 -2.96 9.81 7.22
CA TRP A 92 -3.10 11.08 7.94
C TRP A 92 -1.74 11.72 8.25
N ASN A 93 -0.80 10.94 8.76
CA ASN A 93 0.53 11.44 9.12
C ASN A 93 1.30 11.94 7.90
N ALA A 94 1.13 11.31 6.74
CA ALA A 94 1.77 11.73 5.50
C ALA A 94 1.28 13.12 5.05
N VAL A 95 0.00 13.44 5.26
CA VAL A 95 -0.57 14.74 4.85
C VAL A 95 -0.51 15.81 5.94
N ARG A 96 -0.29 15.42 7.20
CA ARG A 96 -0.29 16.31 8.37
C ARG A 96 0.61 17.54 8.23
N PRO A 97 1.84 17.46 7.68
CA PRO A 97 2.71 18.65 7.53
C PRO A 97 2.13 19.75 6.63
N PHE A 98 1.20 19.39 5.73
CA PHE A 98 0.59 20.32 4.78
C PHE A 98 -0.78 20.85 5.24
N ALA A 99 -1.35 20.23 6.28
CA ALA A 99 -2.72 20.48 6.73
C ALA A 99 -2.94 21.86 7.37
N GLY A 100 -1.88 22.56 7.77
CA GLY A 100 -1.95 23.94 8.27
C GLY A 100 -2.05 25.01 7.17
N ASP A 101 -1.49 24.72 5.99
CA ASP A 101 -1.29 25.72 4.94
C ASP A 101 -2.26 25.55 3.76
N MET A 102 -2.82 24.35 3.58
CA MET A 102 -3.72 24.06 2.46
C MET A 102 -4.77 22.99 2.79
N PHE A 103 -5.85 22.99 2.01
CA PHE A 103 -6.80 21.90 2.02
C PHE A 103 -6.15 20.63 1.46
N ILE A 104 -6.00 19.62 2.34
CA ILE A 104 -5.53 18.29 1.98
C ILE A 104 -6.31 17.26 2.80
N THR A 105 -6.60 16.11 2.20
CA THR A 105 -7.25 14.99 2.89
C THR A 105 -6.30 13.80 2.93
N PRO A 106 -6.40 12.90 3.93
CA PRO A 106 -5.63 11.66 3.97
C PRO A 106 -5.74 10.83 2.68
N MET A 107 -6.83 10.96 1.90
CA MET A 107 -6.96 10.28 0.61
C MET A 107 -5.80 10.56 -0.35
N ALA A 108 -5.09 11.69 -0.23
CA ALA A 108 -3.93 12.04 -1.05
C ALA A 108 -2.74 11.07 -0.87
N ALA A 109 -2.72 10.28 0.21
CA ALA A 109 -1.62 9.37 0.55
C ALA A 109 -2.00 7.88 0.48
N VAL A 110 -3.16 7.52 -0.09
CA VAL A 110 -3.64 6.12 -0.15
C VAL A 110 -2.59 5.17 -0.73
N ALA A 111 -2.08 5.48 -1.92
CA ALA A 111 -1.33 4.49 -2.69
C ALA A 111 0.02 4.16 -2.03
N GLY A 112 0.78 5.19 -1.65
CA GLY A 112 2.00 5.05 -0.86
C GLY A 112 1.79 4.40 0.51
N ALA A 113 0.74 4.77 1.25
CA ALA A 113 0.48 4.18 2.58
C ALA A 113 0.14 2.69 2.50
N VAL A 114 -0.64 2.28 1.48
CA VAL A 114 -0.92 0.88 1.20
C VAL A 114 0.35 0.12 0.79
N ALA A 115 1.14 0.69 -0.12
CA ALA A 115 2.39 0.08 -0.57
C ALA A 115 3.35 -0.15 0.61
N GLY A 116 3.54 0.85 1.47
CA GLY A 116 4.38 0.74 2.67
C GLY A 116 3.85 -0.28 3.68
N HIS A 117 2.54 -0.35 3.87
CA HIS A 117 1.93 -1.32 4.77
C HIS A 117 2.16 -2.76 4.30
N VAL A 118 1.97 -3.04 3.01
CA VAL A 118 2.25 -4.37 2.45
C VAL A 118 3.75 -4.65 2.45
N LEU A 119 4.61 -3.68 2.14
CA LEU A 119 6.07 -3.83 2.19
C LEU A 119 6.54 -4.27 3.58
N SER A 120 5.95 -3.75 4.66
CA SER A 120 6.31 -4.15 6.03
C SER A 120 6.08 -5.64 6.31
N ALA A 121 5.20 -6.31 5.56
CA ALA A 121 5.02 -7.76 5.65
C ALA A 121 6.11 -8.51 4.87
N LEU A 122 6.69 -7.92 3.82
CA LEU A 122 7.79 -8.51 3.07
C LEU A 122 9.12 -8.40 3.81
N ALA A 123 9.42 -7.20 4.32
CA ALA A 123 10.73 -6.82 4.84
C ALA A 123 11.22 -7.78 5.93
N ARG A 124 12.31 -8.50 5.65
CA ARG A 124 12.90 -9.47 6.57
C ARG A 124 14.39 -9.69 6.28
N PRO A 125 15.17 -10.10 7.30
CA PRO A 125 16.55 -10.53 7.09
C PRO A 125 16.63 -11.64 6.03
N GLY A 126 17.65 -11.56 5.17
CA GLY A 126 17.89 -12.53 4.10
C GLY A 126 17.29 -12.17 2.75
N LEU A 127 16.37 -11.20 2.67
CA LEU A 127 16.06 -10.53 1.41
C LEU A 127 17.13 -9.48 1.12
N THR A 128 17.57 -9.38 -0.13
CA THR A 128 18.51 -8.36 -0.58
C THR A 128 17.79 -7.06 -0.91
N ARG A 129 16.63 -7.14 -1.57
CA ARG A 129 15.76 -6.01 -1.85
C ARG A 129 14.34 -6.47 -2.14
N ALA A 130 13.35 -5.61 -1.90
CA ALA A 130 11.96 -5.85 -2.27
C ALA A 130 11.28 -4.53 -2.60
N TYR A 131 10.18 -4.60 -3.35
CA TYR A 131 9.36 -3.44 -3.64
C TYR A 131 7.88 -3.82 -3.68
N VAL A 132 7.04 -2.83 -3.36
CA VAL A 132 5.60 -2.85 -3.60
C VAL A 132 5.26 -1.60 -4.41
N ASN A 133 4.88 -1.80 -5.67
CA ASN A 133 4.43 -0.72 -6.56
C ASN A 133 2.90 -0.69 -6.57
N ASN A 134 2.32 0.48 -6.26
CA ASN A 134 0.89 0.75 -6.29
C ASN A 134 0.60 1.95 -7.22
N GLY A 135 0.76 1.73 -8.53
CA GLY A 135 0.60 2.76 -9.54
C GLY A 135 1.75 3.76 -9.55
N GLY A 136 1.51 4.98 -9.07
CA GLY A 136 2.50 6.06 -9.03
C GLY A 136 3.44 6.00 -7.82
N ASP A 137 3.07 5.27 -6.77
CA ASP A 137 3.84 5.17 -5.53
C ASP A 137 4.53 3.80 -5.42
N ILE A 138 5.78 3.81 -4.95
CA ILE A 138 6.57 2.58 -4.75
C ILE A 138 7.21 2.60 -3.37
N ALA A 139 6.92 1.59 -2.56
CA ALA A 139 7.63 1.35 -1.30
C ALA A 139 8.79 0.40 -1.55
N LEU A 140 9.97 0.69 -1.00
CA LEU A 140 11.21 -0.05 -1.22
C LEU A 140 11.80 -0.57 0.09
N TYR A 141 12.26 -1.83 0.07
CA TYR A 141 13.15 -2.42 1.06
C TYR A 141 14.49 -2.69 0.39
N LEU A 142 15.58 -2.23 1.00
CA LEU A 142 16.94 -2.44 0.54
C LEU A 142 17.76 -2.93 1.74
N ALA A 143 18.50 -4.03 1.57
CA ALA A 143 19.56 -4.40 2.49
C ALA A 143 20.81 -3.55 2.21
N GLU A 144 21.77 -3.54 3.13
CA GLU A 144 23.04 -2.85 2.94
C GLU A 144 23.73 -3.31 1.64
N GLY A 145 24.18 -2.35 0.82
CA GLY A 145 24.81 -2.60 -0.47
C GLY A 145 23.84 -2.89 -1.63
N ALA A 146 22.53 -2.96 -1.39
CA ALA A 146 21.53 -3.08 -2.44
C ALA A 146 21.08 -1.71 -2.97
N ASP A 147 20.64 -1.68 -4.22
CA ASP A 147 20.02 -0.51 -4.84
C ASP A 147 18.89 -0.88 -5.81
N PHE A 148 18.06 0.12 -6.10
CA PHE A 148 17.14 0.15 -7.23
C PHE A 148 17.47 1.33 -8.14
N THR A 149 17.27 1.13 -9.44
CA THR A 149 17.12 2.22 -10.40
C THR A 149 15.63 2.32 -10.76
N VAL A 150 15.00 3.42 -10.39
CA VAL A 150 13.57 3.69 -10.63
C VAL A 150 13.44 4.61 -11.84
N GLY A 151 12.64 4.20 -12.82
CA GLY A 151 12.36 4.99 -14.01
C GLY A 151 11.20 5.97 -13.80
N LEU A 152 11.35 7.18 -14.33
CA LEU A 152 10.27 8.16 -14.43
C LEU A 152 9.67 8.10 -15.83
N VAL A 153 8.35 7.96 -15.89
CA VAL A 153 7.57 7.98 -17.13
C VAL A 153 6.61 9.15 -17.07
N ASP A 154 6.65 10.01 -18.09
CA ASP A 154 5.80 11.19 -18.20
C ASP A 154 4.37 10.84 -18.64
N ARG A 155 4.24 9.88 -19.56
CA ARG A 155 2.96 9.44 -20.13
C ARG A 155 2.77 7.93 -20.06
N PRO A 156 1.96 7.44 -19.11
CA PRO A 156 1.69 6.01 -18.96
C PRO A 156 1.04 5.37 -20.20
N ASP A 157 0.25 6.12 -20.97
CA ASP A 157 -0.39 5.66 -22.22
C ASP A 157 0.58 5.54 -23.40
N ARG A 158 1.74 6.20 -23.31
CA ARG A 158 2.82 6.18 -24.31
C ARG A 158 4.16 6.13 -23.59
N PRO A 159 4.49 4.98 -22.99
CA PRO A 159 5.57 4.91 -22.01
C PRO A 159 6.93 5.21 -22.66
N SER A 160 7.55 6.30 -22.19
CA SER A 160 8.94 6.64 -22.47
C SER A 160 9.67 7.01 -21.17
N LEU A 161 10.89 6.51 -21.00
CA LEU A 161 11.76 6.89 -19.88
C LEU A 161 12.19 8.34 -20.05
N THR A 162 11.72 9.20 -19.14
CA THR A 162 12.06 10.62 -19.11
C THR A 162 13.21 10.90 -18.13
N GLY A 163 13.44 10.00 -17.18
CA GLY A 163 14.55 10.06 -16.25
C GLY A 163 14.66 8.81 -15.41
N THR A 164 15.71 8.75 -14.59
CA THR A 164 15.93 7.67 -13.63
C THR A 164 16.46 8.23 -12.31
N ALA A 165 16.05 7.62 -11.20
CA ALA A 165 16.64 7.85 -9.89
C ALA A 165 17.26 6.55 -9.38
N ARG A 166 18.49 6.61 -8.89
CA ARG A 166 19.09 5.51 -8.13
C ARG A 166 18.76 5.72 -6.65
N ILE A 167 18.26 4.67 -6.01
CA ILE A 167 17.92 4.64 -4.58
C ILE A 167 18.68 3.48 -3.98
N ASP A 168 19.47 3.76 -2.95
CA ASP A 168 20.27 2.77 -2.22
C ASP A 168 19.89 2.72 -0.74
N PHE A 169 20.52 1.83 0.02
CA PHE A 169 20.28 1.67 1.46
C PHE A 169 20.46 2.96 2.28
N ALA A 170 21.33 3.87 1.84
CA ALA A 170 21.63 5.11 2.55
C ALA A 170 20.72 6.27 2.14
N SER A 171 19.85 6.04 1.16
CA SER A 171 18.86 7.02 0.71
C SER A 171 17.82 7.28 1.81
N PRO A 172 17.38 8.54 2.00
CA PRO A 172 16.51 8.95 3.10
C PRO A 172 15.10 8.34 3.06
#